data_AF-A0A931TLK0-F1
#
_entry.id   AF-A0A931TLK0-F1
#
_cell.length_a   1.000
_cell.length_b   1.000
_cell.length_c   1.000
_cell.angle_alpha   90.00
_cell.angle_beta   90.00
_cell.angle_gamma   90.00
#
_symmetry.space_group_name_H-M   'P 1'
#
loop_
_entity.id
_entity.type
_entity.pdbx_description
1 polymer ?
#
loop_
_entity_poly.entity_id
_entity_poly.type
_entity_poly.pdbx_seq_one_letter_code
_entity_poly.pdbx_strand_id
1 'polypeptide(L)'
;YNRDVNGVYYINANMKEPIGSFAGADNRLRFASGTAGRINAHVDNAIVLKNQNEGRSWTASGSLERSLRGGLWLKTAYSYGEAKNTVDPGSIAFGSWNNNQHSNDPNNPGLGFASASPGHRVFITGSYSREYFNFGATTVSVFWEARNGGNTSYTFGGDANGDGGTSNDLLYVHRDTSEMNFQTFTSGGRTYTAAEQAAAWDAYIQQDDYLKDHRGEYVERGAVFLPFVKRMDLSVSQDFFLNLKGRRHQFQFRADVLNFGNLLNSEWGVGQRLINTQPLTNPGVDAQGRLTYRLRVVNNELMTTSLQQTAGLTDVYRVMFSLRYTF
;
A
#
# COMPACT_ATOMS: atom_id res chain seq x y z
N TYR A 1 -8.15 -6.71 -20.39
CA TYR A 1 -7.62 -5.34 -20.34
C TYR A 1 -8.80 -4.40 -20.40
N ASN A 2 -8.87 -3.45 -19.47
CA ASN A 2 -9.92 -2.45 -19.36
C ASN A 2 -9.27 -1.07 -19.45
N ARG A 3 -9.96 -0.11 -20.07
CA ARG A 3 -9.53 1.29 -20.17
C ARG A 3 -10.72 2.20 -19.93
N ASP A 4 -10.48 3.31 -19.25
CA ASP A 4 -11.48 4.35 -19.05
C ASP A 4 -11.89 4.99 -20.37
N VAL A 5 -13.20 5.13 -20.58
CA VAL A 5 -13.76 5.93 -21.68
C VAL A 5 -14.03 7.36 -21.21
N ASN A 6 -14.65 7.51 -20.04
CA ASN A 6 -14.97 8.78 -19.38
C ASN A 6 -14.61 8.70 -17.88
N GLY A 7 -13.36 8.36 -17.59
CA GLY A 7 -12.82 8.36 -16.23
C GLY A 7 -12.86 9.75 -15.60
N VAL A 8 -12.94 9.80 -14.27
CA VAL A 8 -13.01 11.05 -13.51
C VAL A 8 -11.61 11.62 -13.30
N TYR A 9 -11.49 12.95 -13.38
CA TYR A 9 -10.37 13.68 -12.79
C TYR A 9 -10.83 15.01 -12.21
N TYR A 10 -9.99 15.60 -11.36
CA TYR A 10 -10.29 16.84 -10.65
C TYR A 10 -9.25 17.90 -10.99
N ILE A 11 -9.70 19.15 -11.10
CA ILE A 11 -8.84 20.33 -11.11
C ILE A 11 -9.33 21.35 -10.08
N ASN A 12 -8.44 22.16 -9.54
CA ASN A 12 -8.78 23.39 -8.84
C ASN A 12 -8.75 24.55 -9.85
N ALA A 13 -9.91 24.94 -10.35
CA ALA A 13 -10.06 26.03 -11.31
C ALA A 13 -9.76 27.42 -10.72
N ASN A 14 -9.61 27.53 -9.39
CA ASN A 14 -9.19 28.77 -8.75
C ASN A 14 -7.67 28.81 -8.48
N MET A 15 -6.92 27.78 -8.87
CA MET A 15 -5.48 27.73 -8.73
C MET A 15 -4.80 28.54 -9.84
N LYS A 16 -3.85 29.40 -9.47
CA LYS A 16 -3.00 30.11 -10.44
C LYS A 16 -1.92 29.19 -11.00
N GLU A 17 -1.39 29.59 -12.15
CA GLU A 17 -0.19 29.01 -12.73
C GLU A 17 0.99 29.00 -11.74
N PRO A 18 1.93 28.05 -11.88
CA PRO A 18 3.15 28.01 -11.08
C PRO A 18 3.92 29.34 -11.10
N ILE A 19 4.53 29.71 -9.98
CA ILE A 19 5.41 30.88 -9.85
C ILE A 19 6.86 30.60 -10.31
N GLY A 20 7.16 29.34 -10.65
CA GLY A 20 8.46 28.91 -11.17
C GLY A 20 8.70 27.43 -10.90
N SER A 21 9.95 27.01 -11.01
CA SER A 21 10.44 25.68 -10.61
C SER A 21 11.55 25.81 -9.58
N PHE A 22 11.79 24.75 -8.81
CA PHE A 22 13.03 24.63 -8.05
C PHE A 22 14.24 24.50 -8.99
N ALA A 23 15.39 24.97 -8.53
CA ALA A 23 16.68 24.69 -9.14
C ALA A 23 17.27 23.38 -8.59
N GLY A 24 18.16 22.74 -9.36
CA GLY A 24 18.84 21.51 -8.94
C GLY A 24 18.18 20.25 -9.51
N ALA A 25 18.43 19.11 -8.85
CA ALA A 25 17.96 17.80 -9.32
C ALA A 25 16.44 17.64 -9.19
N ASP A 26 15.88 18.02 -8.04
CA ASP A 26 14.44 18.17 -7.87
C ASP A 26 14.01 19.53 -8.43
N ASN A 27 13.50 19.54 -9.66
CA ASN A 27 13.11 20.74 -10.41
C ASN A 27 11.59 20.91 -10.51
N ARG A 28 10.84 20.34 -9.56
CA ARG A 28 9.37 20.43 -9.52
C ARG A 28 8.87 21.87 -9.59
N LEU A 29 7.67 22.03 -10.11
CA LEU A 29 6.95 23.31 -10.12
C LEU A 29 6.73 23.83 -8.69
N ARG A 30 6.67 25.15 -8.57
CA ARG A 30 6.41 25.88 -7.35
C ARG A 30 5.16 26.72 -7.52
N PHE A 31 4.32 26.72 -6.51
CA PHE A 31 3.09 27.49 -6.44
C PHE A 31 3.18 28.52 -5.31
N ALA A 32 2.37 29.58 -5.43
CA ALA A 32 2.25 30.57 -4.36
C ALA A 32 1.29 30.05 -3.29
N SER A 33 1.73 30.03 -2.03
CA SER A 33 0.89 29.53 -0.93
C SER A 33 -0.24 30.49 -0.57
N GLY A 34 -1.33 29.93 -0.03
CA GLY A 34 -2.47 30.68 0.50
C GLY A 34 -3.16 31.54 -0.56
N THR A 35 -3.61 32.74 -0.17
CA THR A 35 -4.39 33.64 -1.04
C THR A 35 -3.61 34.07 -2.29
N ALA A 36 -2.28 34.13 -2.24
CA ALA A 36 -1.45 34.54 -3.37
C ALA A 36 -1.55 33.57 -4.56
N GLY A 37 -1.75 32.27 -4.29
CA GLY A 37 -1.94 31.21 -5.28
C GLY A 37 -3.32 31.12 -5.90
N ARG A 38 -4.25 32.00 -5.51
CA ARG A 38 -5.65 31.96 -5.94
C ARG A 38 -5.94 32.98 -7.03
N ILE A 39 -6.70 32.60 -8.05
CA ILE A 39 -7.19 33.52 -9.09
C ILE A 39 -8.17 34.53 -8.46
N ASN A 40 -9.15 34.02 -7.72
CA ASN A 40 -10.06 34.80 -6.87
C ASN A 40 -9.71 34.58 -5.39
N ALA A 41 -9.26 35.64 -4.72
CA ALA A 41 -8.85 35.63 -3.32
C ALA A 41 -9.96 35.25 -2.33
N HIS A 42 -11.24 35.45 -2.70
CA HIS A 42 -12.40 35.20 -1.84
C HIS A 42 -12.96 33.78 -1.94
N VAL A 43 -12.42 32.96 -2.83
CA VAL A 43 -12.82 31.55 -3.00
C VAL A 43 -11.66 30.68 -2.55
N ASP A 44 -11.85 29.85 -1.53
CA ASP A 44 -10.74 29.03 -1.02
C ASP A 44 -10.29 28.00 -2.05
N ASN A 45 -11.24 27.27 -2.64
CA ASN A 45 -11.00 26.26 -3.68
C ASN A 45 -12.21 26.19 -4.62
N ALA A 46 -11.98 26.03 -5.92
CA ALA A 46 -13.03 25.79 -6.90
C ALA A 46 -12.75 24.48 -7.64
N ILE A 47 -13.17 23.37 -7.02
CA ILE A 47 -12.85 22.05 -7.55
C ILE A 47 -13.85 21.66 -8.63
N VAL A 48 -13.35 21.38 -9.82
CA VAL A 48 -14.14 21.00 -11.00
C VAL A 48 -13.87 19.53 -11.31
N LEU A 49 -14.95 18.76 -11.39
CA LEU A 49 -14.94 17.39 -11.89
C LEU A 49 -14.93 17.42 -13.42
N LYS A 50 -14.01 16.68 -14.03
CA LYS A 50 -13.88 16.57 -15.49
C LYS A 50 -13.73 15.10 -15.89
N ASN A 51 -13.82 14.85 -17.20
CA ASN A 51 -13.67 13.52 -17.78
C ASN A 51 -12.36 13.38 -18.57
N GLN A 52 -11.74 12.22 -18.47
CA GLN A 52 -10.53 11.81 -19.20
C GLN A 52 -10.59 10.32 -19.56
N ASN A 53 -9.62 9.82 -20.34
CA ASN A 53 -9.60 8.44 -20.83
C ASN A 53 -8.24 7.74 -20.65
N GLU A 54 -7.52 8.09 -19.58
CA GLU A 54 -6.14 7.62 -19.33
C GLU A 54 -6.06 6.39 -18.41
N GLY A 55 -7.03 6.21 -17.50
CA GLY A 55 -7.04 5.09 -16.57
C GLY A 55 -7.15 3.75 -17.27
N ARG A 56 -6.46 2.74 -16.73
CA ARG A 56 -6.39 1.39 -17.31
C ARG A 56 -6.12 0.33 -16.26
N SER A 57 -6.62 -0.87 -16.51
CA SER A 57 -6.34 -2.02 -15.65
C SER A 57 -6.31 -3.34 -16.42
N TRP A 58 -5.56 -4.30 -15.89
CA TRP A 58 -5.55 -5.66 -16.40
C TRP A 58 -5.15 -6.64 -15.30
N THR A 59 -5.60 -7.88 -15.45
CA THR A 59 -5.21 -9.00 -14.59
C THR A 59 -5.03 -10.22 -15.47
N ALA A 60 -3.95 -10.96 -15.24
CA ALA A 60 -3.73 -12.28 -15.80
C ALA A 60 -3.69 -13.30 -14.66
N SER A 61 -4.36 -14.43 -14.83
CA SER A 61 -4.38 -15.49 -13.83
C SER A 61 -4.40 -16.87 -14.47
N GLY A 62 -3.88 -17.84 -13.73
CA GLY A 62 -3.87 -19.25 -14.09
C GLY A 62 -4.05 -20.11 -12.85
N SER A 63 -4.77 -21.22 -13.00
CA SER A 63 -4.99 -22.16 -11.90
C SER A 63 -4.89 -23.60 -12.39
N LEU A 64 -4.38 -24.46 -11.52
CA LEU A 64 -4.38 -25.91 -11.69
C LEU A 64 -5.17 -26.54 -10.55
N GLU A 65 -6.06 -27.46 -10.89
CA GLU A 65 -6.92 -28.16 -9.94
C GLU A 65 -6.96 -29.66 -10.25
N ARG A 66 -6.90 -30.49 -9.22
CA ARG A 66 -7.01 -31.95 -9.37
C ARG A 66 -7.66 -32.59 -8.14
N SER A 67 -8.69 -33.39 -8.42
CA SER A 67 -9.18 -34.42 -7.49
C SER A 67 -8.36 -35.69 -7.67
N LEU A 68 -7.78 -36.18 -6.59
CA LEU A 68 -6.99 -37.41 -6.54
C LEU A 68 -7.83 -38.54 -5.93
N ARG A 69 -7.43 -39.78 -6.21
CA ARG A 69 -8.06 -40.96 -5.57
C ARG A 69 -7.81 -40.91 -4.06
N GLY A 70 -8.77 -41.41 -3.28
CA GLY A 70 -8.64 -41.50 -1.82
C GLY A 70 -9.05 -40.24 -1.06
N GLY A 71 -9.85 -39.35 -1.68
CA GLY A 71 -10.46 -38.22 -0.97
C GLY A 71 -9.61 -36.97 -0.86
N LEU A 72 -8.46 -36.90 -1.55
CA LEU A 72 -7.59 -35.73 -1.64
C LEU A 72 -8.01 -34.84 -2.83
N TRP A 73 -8.17 -33.55 -2.58
CA TRP A 73 -8.35 -32.51 -3.59
C TRP A 73 -7.30 -31.43 -3.39
N LEU A 74 -6.76 -30.89 -4.48
CA LEU A 74 -5.75 -29.84 -4.48
C LEU A 74 -6.03 -28.83 -5.59
N LYS A 75 -5.85 -27.55 -5.28
CA LYS A 75 -5.88 -26.43 -6.21
C LYS A 75 -4.77 -25.45 -5.91
N THR A 76 -4.11 -24.94 -6.93
CA THR A 76 -3.21 -23.79 -6.81
C THR A 76 -3.52 -22.80 -7.92
N ALA A 77 -3.32 -21.51 -7.65
CA ALA A 77 -3.43 -20.48 -8.66
C ALA A 77 -2.43 -19.36 -8.40
N TYR A 78 -2.10 -18.67 -9.49
CA TYR A 78 -1.34 -17.44 -9.47
C TYR A 78 -2.09 -16.38 -10.26
N SER A 79 -2.05 -15.15 -9.79
CA SER A 79 -2.56 -13.98 -10.49
C SER A 79 -1.61 -12.80 -10.34
N TYR A 80 -1.47 -12.04 -11.41
CA TYR A 80 -0.84 -10.73 -11.40
C TYR A 80 -1.74 -9.72 -12.10
N GLY A 81 -1.87 -8.54 -11.52
CA GLY A 81 -2.64 -7.47 -12.14
C GLY A 81 -2.14 -6.09 -11.75
N GLU A 82 -2.43 -5.15 -12.63
CA GLU A 82 -2.10 -3.73 -12.48
C GLU A 82 -3.35 -2.90 -12.73
N ALA A 83 -3.55 -1.88 -11.91
CA ALA A 83 -4.49 -0.81 -12.18
C ALA A 83 -3.78 0.54 -12.06
N LYS A 84 -3.96 1.42 -13.05
CA LYS A 84 -3.45 2.78 -13.07
C LYS A 84 -4.57 3.79 -13.33
N ASN A 85 -4.52 4.92 -12.64
CA ASN A 85 -5.46 6.04 -12.77
C ASN A 85 -4.70 7.37 -12.67
N THR A 86 -5.39 8.51 -12.75
CA THR A 86 -4.80 9.83 -12.42
C THR A 86 -5.24 10.34 -11.05
N VAL A 87 -6.29 9.74 -10.47
CA VAL A 87 -6.81 10.08 -9.15
C VAL A 87 -7.46 8.87 -8.48
N ASP A 88 -7.25 8.72 -7.18
CA ASP A 88 -8.04 7.85 -6.30
C ASP A 88 -9.07 8.72 -5.56
N PRO A 89 -10.32 8.83 -6.03
CA PRO A 89 -11.29 9.77 -5.48
C PRO A 89 -11.69 9.43 -4.04
N GLY A 90 -11.76 10.45 -3.19
CA GLY A 90 -12.23 10.36 -1.82
C GLY A 90 -13.68 10.82 -1.65
N SER A 91 -14.08 11.11 -0.41
CA SER A 91 -15.47 11.46 -0.06
C SER A 91 -15.92 12.85 -0.52
N ILE A 92 -14.99 13.77 -0.78
CA ILE A 92 -15.28 15.14 -1.21
C ILE A 92 -14.35 15.54 -2.37
N ALA A 93 -14.81 16.46 -3.22
CA ALA A 93 -14.07 16.91 -4.40
C ALA A 93 -12.69 17.51 -4.02
N PHE A 94 -12.64 18.39 -3.02
CA PHE A 94 -11.37 18.96 -2.55
C PHE A 94 -10.39 17.90 -2.05
N GLY A 95 -10.84 16.96 -1.22
CA GLY A 95 -9.99 15.87 -0.74
C GLY A 95 -9.49 14.96 -1.87
N SER A 96 -10.31 14.76 -2.92
CA SER A 96 -9.91 13.98 -4.10
C SER A 96 -8.83 14.67 -4.93
N TRP A 97 -8.82 16.00 -4.96
CA TRP A 97 -7.78 16.78 -5.63
C TRP A 97 -6.53 16.96 -4.75
N ASN A 98 -6.70 17.43 -3.51
CA ASN A 98 -5.62 17.82 -2.61
C ASN A 98 -4.84 16.64 -2.02
N ASN A 99 -5.48 15.49 -1.77
CA ASN A 99 -4.78 14.31 -1.25
C ASN A 99 -4.21 13.42 -2.36
N ASN A 100 -4.46 13.73 -3.63
CA ASN A 100 -3.97 12.94 -4.74
C ASN A 100 -2.48 13.18 -4.94
N GLN A 101 -1.67 12.14 -4.82
CA GLN A 101 -0.22 12.30 -4.84
C GLN A 101 0.29 12.58 -6.25
N HIS A 102 1.21 13.53 -6.38
CA HIS A 102 1.86 13.92 -7.63
C HIS A 102 3.27 14.43 -7.39
N SER A 103 4.12 14.38 -8.41
CA SER A 103 5.48 14.91 -8.36
C SER A 103 5.57 16.38 -8.77
N ASN A 104 4.53 16.90 -9.43
CA ASN A 104 4.62 18.19 -10.11
C ASN A 104 3.33 19.03 -9.99
N ASP A 105 2.45 19.01 -10.99
CA ASP A 105 1.24 19.83 -11.05
C ASP A 105 0.02 19.09 -10.45
N PRO A 106 -0.63 19.61 -9.38
CA PRO A 106 -1.83 19.00 -8.81
C PRO A 106 -3.04 18.98 -9.76
N ASN A 107 -3.11 19.88 -10.74
CA ASN A 107 -4.14 19.87 -11.80
C ASN A 107 -3.82 18.89 -12.93
N ASN A 108 -2.59 18.39 -12.98
CA ASN A 108 -2.14 17.39 -13.95
C ASN A 108 -1.22 16.35 -13.27
N PRO A 109 -1.77 15.51 -12.37
CA PRO A 109 -0.98 14.63 -11.50
C PRO A 109 -0.31 13.47 -12.24
N GLY A 110 -0.62 13.26 -13.52
CA GLY A 110 -0.14 12.14 -14.32
C GLY A 110 -0.72 10.79 -13.90
N LEU A 111 -0.42 9.78 -14.73
CA LEU A 111 -0.83 8.40 -14.50
C LEU A 111 0.07 7.75 -13.44
N GLY A 112 -0.54 7.10 -12.46
CA GLY A 112 0.15 6.31 -11.44
C GLY A 112 -0.65 5.06 -11.09
N PHE A 113 -0.12 4.19 -10.23
CA PHE A 113 -0.85 3.04 -9.73
C PHE A 113 -2.03 3.49 -8.87
N ALA A 114 -3.16 2.82 -9.07
CA ALA A 114 -4.33 2.98 -8.22
C ALA A 114 -4.05 2.40 -6.82
N SER A 115 -4.65 2.98 -5.79
CA SER A 115 -4.59 2.51 -4.39
C SER A 115 -5.02 1.04 -4.17
N ALA A 116 -5.77 0.46 -5.11
CA ALA A 116 -6.22 -0.93 -5.09
C ALA A 116 -5.59 -1.78 -6.21
N SER A 117 -4.39 -1.40 -6.68
CA SER A 117 -3.68 -2.17 -7.70
C SER A 117 -3.40 -3.59 -7.20
N PRO A 118 -3.81 -4.65 -7.93
CA PRO A 118 -3.81 -6.02 -7.39
C PRO A 118 -2.45 -6.60 -7.01
N GLY A 119 -1.39 -6.27 -7.77
CA GLY A 119 -0.07 -6.85 -7.59
C GLY A 119 -0.07 -8.38 -7.80
N HIS A 120 0.83 -9.07 -7.10
CA HIS A 120 0.98 -10.51 -7.15
C HIS A 120 0.15 -11.21 -6.07
N ARG A 121 -0.45 -12.34 -6.44
CA ARG A 121 -1.11 -13.25 -5.50
C ARG A 121 -0.92 -14.70 -5.95
N VAL A 122 -0.53 -15.56 -5.03
CA VAL A 122 -0.49 -17.02 -5.19
C VAL A 122 -1.26 -17.66 -4.04
N PHE A 123 -2.04 -18.70 -4.35
CA PHE A 123 -2.63 -19.53 -3.31
C PHE A 123 -2.51 -21.02 -3.63
N ILE A 124 -2.54 -21.80 -2.57
CA ILE A 124 -2.63 -23.26 -2.58
C ILE A 124 -3.74 -23.63 -1.62
N THR A 125 -4.67 -24.46 -2.04
CA THR A 125 -5.69 -25.00 -1.16
C THR A 125 -5.88 -26.47 -1.45
N GLY A 126 -6.08 -27.24 -0.38
CA GLY A 126 -6.32 -28.65 -0.50
C GLY A 126 -7.18 -29.15 0.63
N SER A 127 -7.86 -30.26 0.38
CA SER A 127 -8.65 -30.96 1.38
C SER A 127 -8.45 -32.45 1.25
N TYR A 128 -8.50 -33.14 2.37
CA TYR A 128 -8.44 -34.59 2.43
C TYR A 128 -9.57 -35.08 3.32
N SER A 129 -10.45 -35.91 2.75
CA SER A 129 -11.63 -36.44 3.42
C SER A 129 -11.60 -37.96 3.47
N ARG A 130 -11.81 -38.52 4.65
CA ARG A 130 -11.87 -39.97 4.86
C ARG A 130 -12.74 -40.34 6.05
N GLU A 131 -13.41 -41.47 5.95
CA GLU A 131 -14.15 -42.06 7.06
C GLU A 131 -13.20 -42.90 7.92
N TYR A 132 -13.01 -42.47 9.17
CA TYR A 132 -12.15 -43.12 10.15
C TYR A 132 -12.92 -43.91 11.21
N PHE A 133 -14.17 -43.53 11.47
CA PHE A 133 -14.90 -43.97 12.66
C PHE A 133 -16.29 -44.56 12.37
N ASN A 134 -16.58 -44.90 11.11
CA ASN A 134 -17.85 -45.50 10.65
C ASN A 134 -19.13 -44.68 10.98
N PHE A 135 -18.99 -43.43 11.42
CA PHE A 135 -20.10 -42.53 11.70
C PHE A 135 -20.14 -41.31 10.79
N GLY A 136 -19.18 -41.17 9.88
CA GLY A 136 -19.05 -40.04 8.97
C GLY A 136 -17.59 -39.64 8.69
N ALA A 137 -17.41 -38.79 7.69
CA ALA A 137 -16.10 -38.40 7.21
C ALA A 137 -15.42 -37.37 8.12
N THR A 138 -14.12 -37.55 8.36
CA THR A 138 -13.23 -36.49 8.84
C THR A 138 -12.63 -35.80 7.62
N THR A 139 -12.71 -34.48 7.56
CA THR A 139 -12.11 -33.67 6.49
C THR A 139 -11.13 -32.67 7.07
N VAL A 140 -9.88 -32.72 6.62
CA VAL A 140 -8.86 -31.71 6.91
C VAL A 140 -8.67 -30.86 5.66
N SER A 141 -8.74 -29.54 5.79
CA SER A 141 -8.53 -28.60 4.69
C SER A 141 -7.49 -27.55 5.06
N VAL A 142 -6.66 -27.17 4.10
CA VAL A 142 -5.66 -26.11 4.24
C VAL A 142 -5.88 -25.08 3.14
N PHE A 143 -5.71 -23.82 3.50
CA PHE A 143 -5.60 -22.72 2.54
C PHE A 143 -4.34 -21.92 2.87
N TRP A 144 -3.38 -21.90 1.95
CA TRP A 144 -2.17 -21.10 2.04
C TRP A 144 -2.18 -20.04 0.95
N GLU A 145 -1.77 -18.82 1.27
CA GLU A 145 -1.71 -17.71 0.33
C GLU A 145 -0.48 -16.85 0.59
N ALA A 146 0.14 -16.34 -0.49
CA ALA A 146 1.04 -15.21 -0.44
C ALA A 146 0.54 -14.12 -1.40
N ARG A 147 0.38 -12.90 -0.91
CA ARG A 147 -0.02 -11.74 -1.73
C ARG A 147 0.68 -10.48 -1.25
N ASN A 148 0.86 -9.50 -2.15
CA ASN A 148 1.29 -8.16 -1.72
C ASN A 148 0.36 -7.60 -0.63
N GLY A 149 0.94 -6.89 0.35
CA GLY A 149 0.22 -6.30 1.48
C GLY A 149 -0.60 -5.04 1.13
N GLY A 150 -0.69 -4.68 -0.15
CA GLY A 150 -1.18 -3.40 -0.65
C GLY A 150 -0.05 -2.59 -1.27
N ASN A 151 -0.37 -1.37 -1.73
CA ASN A 151 0.58 -0.45 -2.31
C ASN A 151 0.42 0.97 -1.75
N THR A 152 1.48 1.77 -1.83
CA THR A 152 1.52 3.14 -1.30
C THR A 152 2.57 3.98 -2.05
N SER A 153 2.86 5.17 -1.55
CA SER A 153 3.88 6.08 -2.11
C SER A 153 4.69 6.71 -0.99
N TYR A 154 5.91 7.13 -1.33
CA TYR A 154 6.66 8.07 -0.53
C TYR A 154 6.36 9.51 -0.96
N THR A 155 6.05 10.35 0.02
CA THR A 155 5.81 11.79 -0.17
C THR A 155 6.67 12.63 0.75
N PHE A 156 6.71 13.94 0.54
CA PHE A 156 7.19 14.87 1.55
C PHE A 156 6.22 14.92 2.74
N GLY A 157 6.79 15.19 3.91
CA GLY A 157 6.04 15.72 5.05
C GLY A 157 6.05 17.23 5.00
N GLY A 158 4.91 17.82 4.63
CA GLY A 158 4.80 19.24 4.36
C GLY A 158 4.40 19.52 2.92
N ASP A 159 4.28 20.81 2.61
CA ASP A 159 3.93 21.35 1.30
C ASP A 159 5.22 21.77 0.59
N ALA A 160 5.79 20.87 -0.18
CA ALA A 160 7.07 21.04 -0.87
C ALA A 160 6.94 21.97 -2.08
N ASN A 161 5.85 21.86 -2.83
CA ASN A 161 5.64 22.66 -4.02
C ASN A 161 4.88 23.98 -3.75
N GLY A 162 4.25 24.16 -2.58
CA GLY A 162 3.53 25.37 -2.19
C GLY A 162 2.06 25.41 -2.63
N ASP A 163 1.48 24.29 -3.06
CA ASP A 163 0.10 24.19 -3.59
C ASP A 163 -0.99 24.07 -2.50
N GLY A 164 -0.58 23.97 -1.24
CA GLY A 164 -1.46 23.84 -0.08
C GLY A 164 -1.74 22.40 0.35
N GLY A 165 -1.26 21.39 -0.38
CA GLY A 165 -1.25 20.00 0.04
C GLY A 165 -0.02 19.69 0.89
N THR A 166 -0.18 18.91 1.98
CA THR A 166 0.94 18.64 2.93
C THR A 166 1.37 17.17 2.98
N SER A 167 0.78 16.35 2.12
CA SER A 167 1.00 14.89 2.08
C SER A 167 0.80 14.26 0.70
N ASN A 168 0.80 15.09 -0.35
CA ASN A 168 0.58 14.74 -1.76
C ASN A 168 1.85 14.86 -2.62
N ASP A 169 2.87 15.60 -2.17
CA ASP A 169 4.09 15.80 -2.94
C ASP A 169 4.98 14.55 -2.96
N LEU A 170 5.05 13.84 -4.08
CA LEU A 170 5.93 12.67 -4.27
C LEU A 170 7.41 13.07 -4.14
N LEU A 171 8.22 12.17 -3.57
CA LEU A 171 9.65 12.41 -3.41
C LEU A 171 10.40 12.35 -4.74
N TYR A 172 11.47 13.13 -4.86
CA TYR A 172 12.56 12.83 -5.79
C TYR A 172 13.59 11.97 -5.04
N VAL A 173 13.96 10.83 -5.61
CA VAL A 173 14.97 9.95 -5.03
C VAL A 173 16.34 10.39 -5.52
N HIS A 174 17.13 11.00 -4.64
CA HIS A 174 18.48 11.49 -4.97
C HIS A 174 19.36 10.40 -5.60
N ARG A 175 19.96 10.68 -6.77
CA ARG A 175 20.86 9.75 -7.47
C ARG A 175 22.06 9.39 -6.59
N ASP A 176 22.63 10.39 -5.94
CA ASP A 176 23.80 10.28 -5.08
C ASP A 176 23.83 11.46 -4.09
N THR A 177 24.83 11.48 -3.21
CA THR A 177 24.95 12.51 -2.16
C THR A 177 25.20 13.93 -2.70
N SER A 178 25.62 14.10 -3.95
CA SER A 178 25.84 15.42 -4.55
C SER A 178 24.53 16.16 -4.85
N GLU A 179 23.42 15.43 -4.97
CA GLU A 179 22.09 16.02 -5.17
C GLU A 179 21.42 16.40 -3.83
N MET A 180 21.96 15.94 -2.70
CA MET A 180 21.33 16.10 -1.39
C MET A 180 21.63 17.47 -0.75
N ASN A 181 20.59 18.25 -0.48
CA ASN A 181 20.69 19.60 0.10
C ASN A 181 20.10 19.66 1.53
N PHE A 182 20.66 18.89 2.46
CA PHE A 182 20.16 18.81 3.84
C PHE A 182 20.49 20.05 4.67
N GLN A 183 19.54 20.50 5.49
CA GLN A 183 19.77 21.55 6.49
C GLN A 183 20.02 20.94 7.87
N THR A 184 21.04 21.46 8.57
CA THR A 184 21.26 21.15 9.99
C THR A 184 20.03 21.54 10.81
N PHE A 185 19.61 20.67 11.73
CA PHE A 185 18.51 20.96 12.64
C PHE A 185 18.71 20.25 14.00
N THR A 186 18.00 20.72 15.02
CA THR A 186 18.00 20.11 16.36
C THR A 186 16.64 19.52 16.67
N SER A 187 16.61 18.27 17.15
CA SER A 187 15.40 17.59 17.61
C SER A 187 15.73 16.69 18.80
N GLY A 188 14.88 16.70 19.83
CA GLY A 188 15.08 15.88 21.04
C GLY A 188 16.40 16.18 21.78
N GLY A 189 16.91 17.42 21.68
CA GLY A 189 18.19 17.81 22.28
C GLY A 189 19.44 17.39 21.50
N ARG A 190 19.29 16.68 20.37
CA ARG A 190 20.39 16.32 19.46
C ARG A 190 20.38 17.19 18.22
N THR A 191 21.53 17.71 17.84
CA THR A 191 21.75 18.39 16.55
C THR A 191 22.17 17.37 15.50
N TYR A 192 21.48 17.36 14.36
CA TYR A 192 21.77 16.53 13.19
C TYR A 192 22.38 17.40 12.11
N THR A 193 23.62 17.10 11.73
CA THR A 193 24.33 17.80 10.66
C THR A 193 23.80 17.39 9.29
N ALA A 194 24.06 18.21 8.27
CA ALA A 194 23.74 17.86 6.88
C ALA A 194 24.41 16.54 6.43
N ALA A 195 25.66 16.31 6.84
CA ALA A 195 26.41 15.12 6.48
C ALA A 195 25.85 13.84 7.13
N GLU A 196 25.47 13.90 8.41
CA GLU A 196 24.81 12.76 9.08
C GLU A 196 23.48 12.40 8.40
N GLN A 197 22.69 13.41 8.03
CA GLN A 197 21.44 13.19 7.31
C GLN A 197 21.65 12.60 5.92
N ALA A 198 22.64 13.10 5.16
CA ALA A 198 22.97 12.58 3.85
C ALA A 198 23.40 11.10 3.91
N ALA A 199 24.26 10.75 4.87
CA ALA A 199 24.68 9.35 5.06
C ALA A 199 23.51 8.45 5.49
N ALA A 200 22.67 8.91 6.42
CA ALA A 200 21.50 8.14 6.86
C ALA A 200 20.47 7.97 5.75
N TRP A 201 20.21 9.02 4.96
CA TRP A 201 19.28 8.96 3.82
C TRP A 201 19.80 8.07 2.70
N ASP A 202 21.10 8.12 2.40
CA ASP A 202 21.70 7.21 1.42
C ASP A 202 21.56 5.74 1.85
N ALA A 203 21.84 5.45 3.12
CA ALA A 203 21.63 4.11 3.70
C ALA A 203 20.14 3.69 3.68
N TYR A 204 19.23 4.62 3.98
CA TYR A 204 17.78 4.38 3.93
C TYR A 204 17.31 4.02 2.52
N ILE A 205 17.79 4.73 1.49
CA ILE A 205 17.52 4.39 0.09
C ILE A 205 18.07 3.00 -0.23
N GLN A 206 19.30 2.69 0.16
CA GLN A 206 19.92 1.39 -0.19
C GLN A 206 19.20 0.18 0.42
N GLN A 207 18.62 0.31 1.62
CA GLN A 207 17.89 -0.79 2.25
C GLN A 207 16.45 -0.93 1.76
N ASP A 208 15.88 0.09 1.09
CA ASP A 208 14.53 0.04 0.56
C ASP A 208 14.53 -0.40 -0.91
N ASP A 209 13.92 -1.54 -1.21
CA ASP A 209 13.93 -2.11 -2.58
C ASP A 209 13.35 -1.14 -3.62
N TYR A 210 12.28 -0.41 -3.27
CA TYR A 210 11.68 0.54 -4.20
C TYR A 210 12.58 1.76 -4.40
N LEU A 211 13.01 2.42 -3.32
CA LEU A 211 13.83 3.64 -3.46
C LEU A 211 15.19 3.36 -4.12
N LYS A 212 15.83 2.24 -3.80
CA LYS A 212 17.12 1.86 -4.39
C LYS A 212 17.04 1.80 -5.91
N ASP A 213 15.97 1.23 -6.43
CA ASP A 213 15.79 0.99 -7.86
C ASP A 213 15.31 2.25 -8.64
N HIS A 214 14.93 3.33 -7.94
CA HIS A 214 14.40 4.57 -8.53
C HIS A 214 15.30 5.80 -8.30
N ARG A 215 16.59 5.60 -8.01
CA ARG A 215 17.56 6.70 -7.87
C ARG A 215 17.62 7.56 -9.12
N GLY A 216 17.50 8.88 -8.95
CA GLY A 216 17.45 9.87 -10.01
C GLY A 216 16.04 10.13 -10.56
N GLU A 217 15.01 9.53 -9.97
CA GLU A 217 13.63 9.61 -10.46
C GLU A 217 12.69 10.13 -9.38
N TYR A 218 11.55 10.65 -9.81
CA TYR A 218 10.42 10.89 -8.90
C TYR A 218 9.74 9.56 -8.57
N VAL A 219 9.37 9.40 -7.31
CA VAL A 219 8.51 8.30 -6.86
C VAL A 219 7.22 8.32 -7.67
N GLU A 220 6.81 7.17 -8.20
CA GLU A 220 5.54 6.99 -8.88
C GLU A 220 4.42 6.77 -7.86
N ARG A 221 3.27 7.42 -8.06
CA ARG A 221 2.11 7.24 -7.16
C ARG A 221 1.70 5.77 -7.13
N GLY A 222 1.57 5.24 -5.91
CA GLY A 222 1.11 3.89 -5.63
C GLY A 222 2.10 2.79 -6.05
N ALA A 223 3.34 3.12 -6.40
CA ALA A 223 4.29 2.13 -6.91
C ALA A 223 5.07 1.39 -5.80
N VAL A 224 4.95 1.81 -4.53
CA VAL A 224 5.56 1.12 -3.39
C VAL A 224 4.67 -0.05 -2.99
N PHE A 225 4.87 -1.23 -3.60
CA PHE A 225 4.17 -2.45 -3.22
C PHE A 225 4.74 -3.03 -1.93
N LEU A 226 3.90 -3.22 -0.93
CA LEU A 226 4.29 -3.83 0.33
C LEU A 226 4.67 -5.32 0.13
N PRO A 227 5.63 -5.84 0.93
CA PRO A 227 6.05 -7.22 0.85
C PRO A 227 4.92 -8.23 0.99
N PHE A 228 5.19 -9.47 0.58
CA PHE A 228 4.18 -10.53 0.62
C PHE A 228 3.81 -10.90 2.05
N VAL A 229 2.50 -10.87 2.33
CA VAL A 229 1.93 -11.49 3.52
C VAL A 229 1.63 -12.95 3.20
N LYS A 230 2.29 -13.86 3.90
CA LYS A 230 2.15 -15.33 3.72
C LYS A 230 1.30 -15.90 4.84
N ARG A 231 0.08 -16.36 4.55
CA ARG A 231 -0.87 -16.86 5.55
C ARG A 231 -1.31 -18.28 5.25
N MET A 232 -1.55 -19.04 6.32
CA MET A 232 -2.07 -20.40 6.25
C MET A 232 -3.25 -20.54 7.20
N ASP A 233 -4.37 -21.02 6.68
CA ASP A 233 -5.56 -21.37 7.45
C ASP A 233 -5.70 -22.89 7.46
N LEU A 234 -6.11 -23.45 8.59
CA LEU A 234 -6.38 -24.87 8.77
C LEU A 234 -7.83 -25.06 9.18
N SER A 235 -8.48 -26.05 8.58
CA SER A 235 -9.83 -26.48 8.95
C SER A 235 -9.86 -27.97 9.20
N VAL A 236 -10.50 -28.38 10.28
CA VAL A 236 -10.82 -29.78 10.55
C VAL A 236 -12.32 -29.89 10.77
N SER A 237 -12.99 -30.76 10.02
CA SER A 237 -14.40 -31.05 10.22
C SER A 237 -14.66 -32.54 10.35
N GLN A 238 -15.68 -32.88 11.12
CA GLN A 238 -16.15 -34.24 11.36
C GLN A 238 -17.65 -34.28 11.14
N ASP A 239 -18.07 -35.07 10.17
CA ASP A 239 -19.47 -35.43 9.98
C ASP A 239 -19.86 -36.57 10.91
N PHE A 240 -21.05 -36.52 11.48
CA PHE A 240 -21.65 -37.63 12.20
C PHE A 240 -23.14 -37.78 11.86
N PHE A 241 -23.57 -39.01 11.66
CA PHE A 241 -24.95 -39.35 11.31
C PHE A 241 -25.67 -40.04 12.46
N LEU A 242 -26.92 -39.63 12.71
CA LEU A 242 -27.78 -40.22 13.73
C LEU A 242 -29.15 -40.53 13.14
N ASN A 243 -29.69 -41.72 13.43
CA ASN A 243 -31.08 -42.03 13.10
C ASN A 243 -31.98 -41.66 14.28
N LEU A 244 -32.82 -40.63 14.13
CA LEU A 244 -33.77 -40.19 15.15
C LEU A 244 -35.18 -40.26 14.57
N LYS A 245 -36.10 -40.93 15.28
CA LYS A 245 -37.51 -41.08 14.86
C LYS A 245 -37.69 -41.57 13.40
N GLY A 246 -36.83 -42.49 12.96
CA GLY A 246 -36.88 -43.06 11.61
C GLY A 246 -36.35 -42.15 10.50
N ARG A 247 -35.75 -40.99 10.82
CA ARG A 247 -35.09 -40.10 9.86
C ARG A 247 -33.59 -40.05 10.13
N ARG A 248 -32.79 -39.94 9.06
CA ARG A 248 -31.35 -39.75 9.16
C ARG A 248 -31.06 -38.27 9.35
N HIS A 249 -30.34 -37.95 10.40
CA HIS A 249 -29.88 -36.61 10.74
C HIS A 249 -28.37 -36.52 10.51
N GLN A 250 -27.91 -35.42 9.92
CA GLN A 250 -26.49 -35.13 9.77
C GLN A 250 -26.11 -33.97 10.68
N PHE A 251 -25.00 -34.15 11.38
CA PHE A 251 -24.32 -33.10 12.10
C PHE A 251 -22.89 -32.99 11.61
N GLN A 252 -22.36 -31.77 11.61
CA GLN A 252 -20.97 -31.51 11.28
C GLN A 252 -20.37 -30.59 12.34
N PHE A 253 -19.37 -31.08 13.05
CA PHE A 253 -18.53 -30.25 13.89
C PHE A 253 -17.32 -29.77 13.08
N ARG A 254 -16.96 -28.49 13.21
CA ARG A 254 -15.83 -27.90 12.51
C ARG A 254 -15.02 -27.00 13.44
N ALA A 255 -13.71 -27.13 13.38
CA ALA A 255 -12.75 -26.22 13.98
C ALA A 255 -11.93 -25.56 12.87
N ASP A 256 -11.95 -24.24 12.81
CA ASP A 256 -11.15 -23.43 11.88
C ASP A 256 -10.10 -22.66 12.67
N VAL A 257 -8.84 -22.80 12.28
CA VAL A 257 -7.73 -22.01 12.77
C VAL A 257 -7.28 -21.09 11.64
N LEU A 258 -7.71 -19.83 11.71
CA LEU A 258 -7.24 -18.78 10.82
C LEU A 258 -5.84 -18.36 11.25
N ASN A 259 -4.97 -18.14 10.27
CA ASN A 259 -3.57 -17.84 10.49
C ASN A 259 -2.87 -18.89 11.38
N PHE A 260 -3.09 -20.17 11.08
CA PHE A 260 -2.47 -21.32 11.75
C PHE A 260 -0.95 -21.26 11.77
N GLY A 261 -0.30 -20.66 10.76
CA GLY A 261 1.15 -20.42 10.82
C GLY A 261 1.57 -19.60 12.04
N ASN A 262 0.78 -18.58 12.39
CA ASN A 262 1.01 -17.74 13.56
C ASN A 262 0.84 -18.49 14.89
N LEU A 263 -0.10 -19.45 14.94
CA LEU A 263 -0.25 -20.35 16.10
C LEU A 263 1.03 -21.15 16.36
N LEU A 264 1.78 -21.50 15.32
CA LEU A 264 3.04 -22.24 15.42
C LEU A 264 4.24 -21.33 15.71
N ASN A 265 4.27 -20.14 15.11
CA ASN A 265 5.32 -19.14 15.33
C ASN A 265 4.72 -17.73 15.18
N SER A 266 4.85 -16.90 16.21
CA SER A 266 4.27 -15.54 16.27
C SER A 266 4.76 -14.58 15.18
N GLU A 267 5.87 -14.88 14.51
CA GLU A 267 6.41 -14.09 13.39
C GLU A 267 5.80 -14.47 12.03
N TRP A 268 5.12 -15.63 11.95
CA TRP A 268 4.50 -16.10 10.71
C TRP A 268 3.11 -15.50 10.53
N GLY A 269 2.72 -15.25 9.28
CA GLY A 269 1.40 -14.70 8.96
C GLY A 269 1.23 -13.20 9.19
N VAL A 270 2.29 -12.51 9.59
CA VAL A 270 2.29 -11.08 9.94
C VAL A 270 2.61 -10.23 8.71
N GLY A 271 1.84 -9.16 8.50
CA GLY A 271 2.08 -8.20 7.43
C GLY A 271 3.21 -7.22 7.74
N GLN A 272 3.62 -6.44 6.74
CA GLN A 272 4.53 -5.32 6.92
C GLN A 272 3.87 -4.02 6.47
N ARG A 273 4.27 -2.91 7.08
CA ARG A 273 3.88 -1.55 6.71
C ARG A 273 5.11 -0.65 6.71
N LEU A 274 5.03 0.47 6.00
CA LEU A 274 6.03 1.52 6.15
C LEU A 274 5.98 2.09 7.58
N ILE A 275 7.15 2.36 8.15
CA ILE A 275 7.29 3.09 9.42
C ILE A 275 6.75 4.51 9.25
N ASN A 276 7.07 5.13 8.12
CA ASN A 276 6.54 6.44 7.73
C ASN A 276 6.57 6.56 6.20
N THR A 277 5.51 7.09 5.60
CA THR A 277 5.45 7.41 4.15
C THR A 277 6.11 8.74 3.81
N GLN A 278 6.48 9.54 4.82
CA GLN A 278 7.04 10.87 4.70
C GLN A 278 8.45 10.99 5.30
N PRO A 279 9.46 10.25 4.79
CA PRO A 279 10.79 10.22 5.39
C PRO A 279 11.53 11.57 5.25
N LEU A 280 11.18 12.41 4.28
CA LEU A 280 11.76 13.75 4.11
C LEU A 280 10.73 14.85 4.37
N THR A 281 11.18 15.97 4.93
CA THR A 281 10.43 17.22 4.99
C THR A 281 11.17 18.33 4.24
N ASN A 282 10.45 19.38 3.85
CA ASN A 282 11.01 20.55 3.17
C ASN A 282 11.10 21.77 4.12
N PRO A 283 12.26 22.05 4.73
CA PRO A 283 12.39 23.26 5.55
C PRO A 283 12.37 24.58 4.75
N GLY A 284 12.60 24.56 3.44
CA GLY A 284 12.47 25.76 2.61
C GLY A 284 13.23 25.70 1.29
N VAL A 285 13.60 26.87 0.79
CA VAL A 285 14.36 27.08 -0.46
C VAL A 285 15.66 27.80 -0.12
N ASP A 286 16.79 27.34 -0.64
CA ASP A 286 18.06 28.04 -0.48
C ASP A 286 18.20 29.27 -1.39
N ALA A 287 19.29 30.02 -1.23
CA ALA A 287 19.56 31.22 -2.01
C ALA A 287 19.74 30.97 -3.52
N GLN A 288 20.00 29.73 -3.92
CA GLN A 288 20.12 29.31 -5.32
C GLN A 288 18.79 28.81 -5.89
N GLY A 289 17.71 28.86 -5.11
CA GLY A 289 16.39 28.38 -5.53
C GLY A 289 16.22 26.87 -5.43
N ARG A 290 17.14 26.15 -4.77
CA ARG A 290 17.07 24.69 -4.61
C ARG A 290 16.26 24.32 -3.38
N LEU A 291 15.53 23.22 -3.46
CA LEU A 291 14.82 22.64 -2.32
C LEU A 291 15.84 22.21 -1.25
N THR A 292 15.52 22.45 0.02
CA THR A 292 16.30 21.94 1.14
C THR A 292 15.52 20.85 1.87
N TYR A 293 16.23 19.96 2.55
CA TYR A 293 15.65 18.75 3.14
C TYR A 293 15.96 18.63 4.64
N ARG A 294 15.06 17.96 5.37
CA ARG A 294 15.37 17.33 6.66
C ARG A 294 14.92 15.88 6.63
N LEU A 295 15.80 14.98 7.07
CA LEU A 295 15.43 13.58 7.27
C LEU A 295 14.61 13.47 8.56
N ARG A 296 13.50 12.73 8.49
CA ARG A 296 12.61 12.54 9.63
C ARG A 296 13.33 11.81 10.76
N VAL A 297 13.03 12.25 11.98
CA VAL A 297 13.50 11.64 13.22
C VAL A 297 12.35 10.82 13.83
N VAL A 298 12.64 9.58 14.19
CA VAL A 298 11.73 8.67 14.89
C VAL A 298 12.45 8.22 16.16
N ASN A 299 11.80 8.39 17.32
CA ASN A 299 12.39 8.04 18.63
C ASN A 299 13.79 8.67 18.88
N ASN A 300 13.97 9.93 18.50
CA ASN A 300 15.25 10.66 18.60
C ASN A 300 16.41 10.06 17.79
N GLU A 301 16.11 9.30 16.74
CA GLU A 301 17.10 8.83 15.76
C GLU A 301 16.64 9.14 14.34
N LEU A 302 17.59 9.36 13.42
CA LEU A 302 17.29 9.47 11.99
C LEU A 302 16.68 8.15 11.50
N MET A 303 15.68 8.22 10.64
CA MET A 303 15.08 7.00 10.07
C MET A 303 16.13 6.19 9.29
N THR A 304 16.27 4.91 9.65
CA THR A 304 17.22 3.97 9.00
C THR A 304 16.54 2.80 8.30
N THR A 305 15.29 2.48 8.66
CA THR A 305 14.54 1.35 8.09
C THR A 305 13.19 1.81 7.55
N SER A 306 12.77 1.24 6.41
CA SER A 306 11.51 1.62 5.78
C SER A 306 10.32 0.86 6.32
N LEU A 307 10.49 -0.43 6.63
CA LEU A 307 9.41 -1.35 6.95
C LEU A 307 9.45 -1.82 8.41
N GLN A 308 8.27 -2.06 8.97
CA GLN A 308 8.09 -2.75 10.25
C GLN A 308 6.91 -3.72 10.14
N GLN A 309 6.88 -4.73 11.01
CA GLN A 309 5.74 -5.64 11.11
C GLN A 309 4.48 -4.91 11.58
N THR A 310 3.32 -5.35 11.10
CA THR A 310 2.02 -4.91 11.60
C THR A 310 1.66 -5.65 12.88
N ALA A 311 0.82 -5.03 13.71
CA ALA A 311 0.33 -5.63 14.96
C ALA A 311 -1.18 -5.36 15.08
N GLY A 312 -1.98 -6.09 14.30
CA GLY A 312 -3.44 -6.01 14.32
C GLY A 312 -4.12 -7.37 14.52
N LEU A 313 -5.46 -7.35 14.63
CA LEU A 313 -6.27 -8.58 14.81
C LEU A 313 -6.10 -9.60 13.67
N THR A 314 -5.65 -9.16 12.50
CA THR A 314 -5.40 -10.07 11.38
C THR A 314 -4.03 -10.75 11.43
N ASP A 315 -3.12 -10.27 12.28
CA ASP A 315 -1.76 -10.78 12.43
C ASP A 315 -1.66 -11.89 13.50
N VAL A 316 -2.73 -12.12 14.26
CA VAL A 316 -2.83 -13.19 15.25
C VAL A 316 -3.64 -14.37 14.72
N TYR A 317 -3.40 -15.56 15.28
CA TYR A 317 -4.26 -16.71 15.03
C TYR A 317 -5.64 -16.52 15.66
N ARG A 318 -6.67 -17.09 15.03
CA ARG A 318 -8.04 -17.11 15.57
C ARG A 318 -8.64 -18.49 15.39
N VAL A 319 -9.30 -19.00 16.44
CA VAL A 319 -9.96 -20.30 16.42
C VAL A 319 -11.47 -20.11 16.44
N MET A 320 -12.16 -20.75 15.51
CA MET A 320 -13.62 -20.76 15.43
C MET A 320 -14.13 -22.19 15.50
N PHE A 321 -15.13 -22.43 16.33
CA PHE A 321 -15.87 -23.68 16.39
C PHE A 321 -17.26 -23.49 15.77
N SER A 322 -17.69 -24.45 14.97
CA SER A 322 -19.00 -24.43 14.31
C SER A 322 -19.66 -25.79 14.42
N LEU A 323 -20.98 -25.78 14.64
CA LEU A 323 -21.83 -26.96 14.55
C LEU A 323 -22.90 -26.69 13.49
N ARG A 324 -22.99 -27.56 12.49
CA ARG A 324 -24.05 -27.54 11.48
C ARG A 324 -24.94 -28.77 11.68
N TYR A 325 -26.24 -28.55 11.55
CA TYR A 325 -27.26 -29.59 11.57
C TYR A 325 -28.05 -29.56 10.26
N THR A 326 -28.28 -30.73 9.66
CA THR A 326 -29.06 -30.91 8.44
C THR A 326 -30.08 -32.02 8.66
N PHE A 327 -31.35 -31.71 8.38
CA PHE A 327 -32.53 -32.54 8.66
C PHE A 327 -33.15 -33.14 7.39
#